data_AF-A0AAN6HE81-F1
#
_entry.id   AF-A0AAN6HE81-F1
#
_cell.length_a   1.000
_cell.length_b   1.000
_cell.length_c   1.000
_cell.angle_alpha   90.00
_cell.angle_beta   90.00
_cell.angle_gamma   90.00
#
_symmetry.space_group_name_H-M   'P 1'
#
loop_
_entity.id
_entity.type
_entity.pdbx_description
1 polymer ?
#
loop_
_entity_poly.entity_id
_entity_poly.type
_entity_poly.pdbx_seq_one_letter_code
_entity_poly.pdbx_strand_id
1 'polypeptide(L)'
;MDGTVDIKDDGDPLTRLPNTYSVYSRFQVCLQAPNYTVFFNKDSMAKYIQDHGSKPHYNVALEEPHNAIYLALGGFYQKAVYNADPILGANGDMGENETAAFDPIFYLHHAFIDYTFWQCPLEPFKNPTGGFYTSNDVTDITELEYSYGPGSLDIENEAGRYMPPKEPISRIVRVHNINRSDYAGSFVIRTHVKLPDGGYVEVGREAVLSRWNIAGCANCQNHLEENSFIPIDAKRLKL
;
A
#
# COMPACT_ATOMS: atom_id res chain seq x y z
N MET A 1 -37.37 -3.96 -8.82
CA MET A 1 -36.66 -4.49 -7.64
C MET A 1 -35.86 -3.33 -7.11
N ASP A 2 -36.46 -2.64 -6.14
CA ASP A 2 -35.93 -1.41 -5.55
C ASP A 2 -34.84 -1.76 -4.55
N GLY A 3 -33.63 -1.29 -4.83
CA GLY A 3 -32.46 -1.45 -3.97
C GLY A 3 -31.66 -0.16 -3.99
N THR A 4 -32.21 0.89 -3.39
CA THR A 4 -31.48 2.11 -3.04
C THR A 4 -30.46 1.74 -1.97
N VAL A 5 -29.18 1.67 -2.35
CA VAL A 5 -28.10 1.44 -1.38
C VAL A 5 -27.73 2.78 -0.74
N ASP A 6 -28.10 2.93 0.52
CA ASP A 6 -27.61 3.99 1.41
C ASP A 6 -26.28 3.52 2.04
N ILE A 7 -25.18 4.18 1.69
CA ILE A 7 -23.83 3.92 2.17
C ILE A 7 -23.49 5.06 3.14
N LYS A 8 -23.32 4.74 4.43
CA LYS A 8 -23.03 5.75 5.47
C LYS A 8 -21.54 6.03 5.64
N ASP A 9 -21.27 7.30 5.95
CA ASP A 9 -19.97 7.98 6.08
C ASP A 9 -18.94 7.28 6.99
N ASP A 10 -17.69 7.28 6.54
CA ASP A 10 -16.46 7.00 7.30
C ASP A 10 -15.71 8.28 7.71
N GLY A 11 -16.39 9.44 7.65
CA GLY A 11 -15.85 10.73 8.11
C GLY A 11 -15.29 11.63 7.01
N ASP A 12 -15.28 11.18 5.75
CA ASP A 12 -15.12 12.04 4.56
C ASP A 12 -16.34 11.82 3.62
N PRO A 13 -17.19 12.85 3.41
CA PRO A 13 -18.46 12.74 2.67
C PRO A 13 -18.33 12.39 1.17
N LEU A 14 -17.12 12.14 0.67
CA LEU A 14 -16.84 11.83 -0.73
C LEU A 14 -16.35 10.39 -0.99
N THR A 15 -16.12 9.56 0.04
CA THR A 15 -15.56 8.21 -0.14
C THR A 15 -16.63 7.12 -0.01
N ARG A 16 -17.03 6.50 -1.14
CA ARG A 16 -18.19 5.55 -1.21
C ARG A 16 -17.83 4.06 -1.14
N LEU A 17 -16.57 3.69 -0.93
CA LEU A 17 -16.13 2.28 -0.92
C LEU A 17 -15.14 2.04 0.23
N PRO A 18 -15.06 0.81 0.79
CA PRO A 18 -14.06 0.49 1.79
C PRO A 18 -12.68 0.88 1.27
N ASN A 19 -11.95 1.66 2.05
CA ASN A 19 -10.75 2.35 1.61
C ASN A 19 -9.52 1.43 1.54
N THR A 20 -9.65 0.27 0.90
CA THR A 20 -8.59 -0.75 0.75
C THR A 20 -7.40 -0.28 -0.09
N TYR A 21 -7.54 0.86 -0.79
CA TYR A 21 -6.50 1.45 -1.63
C TYR A 21 -5.97 2.78 -1.08
N SER A 22 -6.47 3.30 0.05
CA SER A 22 -5.80 4.43 0.72
C SER A 22 -4.42 4.03 1.19
N VAL A 23 -3.50 4.97 1.06
CA VAL A 23 -2.14 4.85 1.57
C VAL A 23 -2.13 4.65 3.09
N TYR A 24 -3.02 5.33 3.82
CA TYR A 24 -3.14 5.16 5.27
C TYR A 24 -3.55 3.74 5.64
N SER A 25 -4.58 3.21 4.98
CA SER A 25 -5.04 1.83 5.18
C SER A 25 -3.95 0.81 4.88
N ARG A 26 -3.14 1.04 3.84
CA ARG A 26 -2.00 0.18 3.49
C ARG A 26 -0.94 0.16 4.60
N PHE A 27 -0.60 1.30 5.18
CA PHE A 27 0.31 1.36 6.34
C PHE A 27 -0.21 0.58 7.54
N GLN A 28 -1.53 0.62 7.80
CA GLN A 28 -2.10 -0.17 8.91
C GLN A 28 -2.11 -1.67 8.60
N VAL A 29 -2.43 -2.06 7.37
CA VAL A 29 -2.49 -3.47 6.97
C VAL A 29 -1.09 -4.09 6.89
N CYS A 30 -0.07 -3.34 6.50
CA CYS A 30 1.29 -3.89 6.45
C CYS A 30 1.81 -4.26 7.84
N LEU A 31 1.41 -3.55 8.91
CA LEU A 31 1.71 -3.92 10.29
C LEU A 31 1.00 -5.21 10.75
N GLN A 32 0.20 -5.86 9.90
CA GLN A 32 -0.40 -7.17 10.14
C GLN A 32 0.23 -8.26 9.27
N ALA A 33 1.36 -7.97 8.61
CA ALA A 33 2.05 -8.95 7.79
C ALA A 33 2.50 -10.14 8.65
N PRO A 34 2.34 -11.38 8.14
CA PRO A 34 2.52 -12.61 8.92
C PRO A 34 3.99 -12.94 9.23
N ASN A 35 4.94 -12.20 8.64
CA ASN A 35 6.36 -12.30 8.89
C ASN A 35 7.10 -11.15 8.20
N TYR A 36 8.35 -10.97 8.62
CA TYR A 36 9.28 -9.99 8.08
C TYR A 36 9.43 -10.02 6.55
N THR A 37 9.48 -11.22 5.95
CA THR A 37 9.70 -11.37 4.50
C THR A 37 8.53 -10.80 3.70
N VAL A 38 7.30 -11.05 4.14
CA VAL A 38 6.08 -10.50 3.50
C VAL A 38 5.91 -9.02 3.80
N PHE A 39 6.34 -8.58 4.99
CA PHE A 39 6.26 -7.18 5.39
C PHE A 39 7.07 -6.25 4.48
N PHE A 40 8.27 -6.65 4.06
CA PHE A 40 9.22 -5.66 3.54
C PHE A 40 9.05 -5.32 2.07
N ASN A 41 8.77 -6.29 1.21
CA ASN A 41 8.82 -6.10 -0.24
C ASN A 41 7.62 -6.73 -0.99
N LYS A 42 7.26 -6.09 -2.10
CA LYS A 42 6.10 -6.46 -2.93
C LYS A 42 6.23 -7.84 -3.54
N ASP A 43 7.44 -8.28 -3.91
CA ASP A 43 7.63 -9.60 -4.55
C ASP A 43 7.36 -10.75 -3.60
N SER A 44 7.86 -10.63 -2.38
CA SER A 44 7.64 -11.61 -1.31
C SER A 44 6.16 -11.66 -0.92
N MET A 45 5.51 -10.50 -0.82
CA MET A 45 4.07 -10.40 -0.63
C MET A 45 3.31 -11.05 -1.79
N ALA A 46 3.67 -10.75 -3.03
CA ALA A 46 3.02 -11.30 -4.22
C ALA A 46 3.13 -12.83 -4.26
N LYS A 47 4.30 -13.38 -3.94
CA LYS A 47 4.50 -14.83 -3.85
C LYS A 47 3.67 -15.44 -2.72
N TYR A 48 3.64 -14.80 -1.56
CA TYR A 48 2.86 -15.28 -0.41
C TYR A 48 1.36 -15.32 -0.72
N ILE A 49 0.80 -14.26 -1.34
CA ILE A 49 -0.61 -14.21 -1.74
C ILE A 49 -0.94 -15.30 -2.76
N GLN A 50 -0.04 -15.58 -3.70
CA GLN A 50 -0.24 -16.67 -4.67
C GLN A 50 -0.29 -18.04 -4.00
N ASP A 51 0.54 -18.27 -2.98
CA ASP A 51 0.62 -19.56 -2.29
C ASP A 51 -0.49 -19.77 -1.25
N HIS A 52 -0.90 -18.70 -0.55
CA HIS A 52 -1.77 -18.77 0.64
C HIS A 52 -3.15 -18.12 0.45
N GLY A 53 -3.36 -17.36 -0.63
CA GLY A 53 -4.60 -16.63 -0.90
C GLY A 53 -4.83 -15.47 0.08
N SER A 54 -6.07 -15.34 0.56
CA SER A 54 -6.57 -14.20 1.36
C SER A 54 -6.64 -14.45 2.87
N LYS A 55 -5.94 -15.46 3.40
CA LYS A 55 -6.05 -15.85 4.81
C LYS A 55 -4.87 -15.30 5.62
N PRO A 56 -5.08 -14.64 6.79
CA PRO A 56 -6.37 -14.19 7.37
C PRO A 56 -6.90 -12.88 6.77
N HIS A 57 -6.04 -12.07 6.15
CA HIS A 57 -6.38 -10.81 5.48
C HIS A 57 -5.60 -10.66 4.16
N TYR A 58 -5.90 -9.61 3.39
CA TYR A 58 -5.10 -9.23 2.22
C TYR A 58 -3.79 -8.63 2.73
N ASN A 59 -2.68 -9.32 2.50
CA ASN A 59 -1.37 -8.86 2.96
C ASN A 59 -0.91 -7.66 2.12
N VAL A 60 -0.29 -6.69 2.78
CA VAL A 60 0.30 -5.51 2.15
C VAL A 60 1.74 -5.41 2.63
N ALA A 61 2.70 -5.26 1.72
CA ALA A 61 4.08 -4.95 2.07
C ALA A 61 4.22 -3.45 2.36
N LEU A 62 5.12 -3.06 3.27
CA LEU A 62 5.50 -1.68 3.55
C LEU A 62 5.95 -0.91 2.30
N GLU A 63 6.53 -1.62 1.32
CA GLU A 63 6.89 -1.07 0.02
C GLU A 63 5.66 -0.54 -0.77
N GLU A 64 4.45 -1.07 -0.59
CA GLU A 64 3.27 -0.55 -1.29
C GLU A 64 2.86 0.87 -0.87
N PRO A 65 2.60 1.18 0.42
CA PRO A 65 2.31 2.54 0.83
C PRO A 65 3.51 3.48 0.65
N HIS A 66 4.76 2.98 0.75
CA HIS A 66 5.96 3.71 0.35
C HIS A 66 5.86 4.20 -1.11
N ASN A 67 5.65 3.28 -2.06
CA ASN A 67 5.55 3.61 -3.48
C ASN A 67 4.38 4.56 -3.77
N ALA A 68 3.27 4.42 -3.05
CA ALA A 68 2.12 5.30 -3.22
C ALA A 68 2.41 6.76 -2.83
N ILE A 69 3.20 7.00 -1.76
CA ILE A 69 3.63 8.36 -1.38
C ILE A 69 4.60 8.95 -2.40
N TYR A 70 5.55 8.15 -2.91
CA TYR A 70 6.44 8.58 -3.99
C TYR A 70 5.66 9.12 -5.18
N LEU A 71 4.72 8.33 -5.70
CA LEU A 71 3.93 8.74 -6.86
C LEU A 71 2.99 9.92 -6.53
N ALA A 72 2.50 10.04 -5.28
CA ALA A 72 1.74 11.21 -4.82
C ALA A 72 2.54 12.50 -4.87
N LEU A 73 3.77 12.48 -4.33
CA LEU A 73 4.66 13.63 -4.33
C LEU A 73 5.25 13.91 -5.71
N GLY A 74 5.44 12.85 -6.52
CA GLY A 74 5.98 12.89 -7.87
C GLY A 74 5.02 13.42 -8.95
N GLY A 75 3.74 13.65 -8.64
CA GLY A 75 2.78 14.26 -9.57
C GLY A 75 1.73 13.32 -10.18
N PHE A 76 1.64 12.07 -9.73
CA PHE A 76 0.68 11.09 -10.27
C PHE A 76 -0.73 11.20 -9.67
N TYR A 77 -0.91 12.02 -8.63
CA TYR A 77 -2.18 12.15 -7.92
C TYR A 77 -2.63 13.61 -7.80
N GLN A 78 -3.94 13.85 -8.01
CA GLN A 78 -4.55 15.16 -7.81
C GLN A 78 -5.40 15.14 -6.54
N LYS A 79 -5.16 16.12 -5.66
CA LYS A 79 -5.93 16.30 -4.42
C LYS A 79 -7.42 16.47 -4.73
N ALA A 80 -8.27 15.78 -3.98
CA ALA A 80 -9.75 15.84 -4.06
C ALA A 80 -10.37 15.36 -5.40
N VAL A 81 -9.58 14.72 -6.28
CA VAL A 81 -10.10 14.09 -7.50
C VAL A 81 -9.97 12.58 -7.34
N TYR A 82 -11.08 11.94 -6.97
CA TYR A 82 -11.17 10.50 -6.70
C TYR A 82 -10.73 9.63 -7.90
N ASN A 83 -10.93 10.14 -9.12
CA ASN A 83 -10.53 9.53 -10.39
C ASN A 83 -9.58 10.45 -11.18
N ALA A 84 -8.54 10.96 -10.52
CA ALA A 84 -7.57 11.83 -11.18
C ALA A 84 -6.78 11.05 -12.24
N ASP A 85 -6.72 11.60 -13.44
CA ASP A 85 -5.65 11.22 -14.36
C ASP A 85 -4.31 11.74 -13.80
N PRO A 86 -3.19 11.04 -14.08
CA PRO A 86 -1.87 11.57 -13.79
C PRO A 86 -1.75 12.97 -14.40
N ILE A 87 -1.11 13.90 -13.67
CA ILE A 87 -0.90 15.25 -14.19
C ILE A 87 0.12 15.13 -15.32
N LEU A 88 -0.34 15.21 -16.57
CA LEU A 88 0.52 15.02 -17.73
C LEU A 88 1.67 16.04 -17.72
N GLY A 89 2.91 15.55 -17.65
CA GLY A 89 4.12 16.37 -17.58
C GLY A 89 4.57 16.75 -16.17
N ALA A 90 3.85 16.35 -15.11
CA ALA A 90 4.35 16.44 -13.74
C ALA A 90 5.28 15.25 -13.46
N ASN A 91 6.55 15.43 -13.81
CA ASN A 91 7.62 14.47 -13.55
C ASN A 91 8.48 14.98 -12.39
N GLY A 92 7.89 15.06 -11.20
CA GLY A 92 8.61 15.52 -10.01
C GLY A 92 9.65 14.48 -9.58
N ASP A 93 10.75 14.92 -8.96
CA ASP A 93 11.87 14.04 -8.58
C ASP A 93 11.42 12.87 -7.70
N MET A 94 10.48 13.11 -6.77
CA MET A 94 9.88 12.06 -5.93
C MET A 94 9.10 10.98 -6.70
N GLY A 95 8.80 11.19 -7.98
CA GLY A 95 8.09 10.22 -8.80
C GLY A 95 8.95 9.03 -9.21
N GLU A 96 10.28 9.13 -9.11
CA GLU A 96 11.22 8.19 -9.71
C GLU A 96 12.44 7.94 -8.83
N ASN A 97 13.00 6.74 -8.92
CA ASN A 97 14.11 6.38 -8.04
C ASN A 97 15.45 7.05 -8.40
N GLU A 98 15.65 7.57 -9.62
CA GLU A 98 16.92 8.20 -9.99
C GLU A 98 17.19 9.50 -9.27
N THR A 99 16.16 10.32 -9.04
CA THR A 99 16.31 11.67 -8.51
C THR A 99 15.51 11.95 -7.25
N ALA A 100 14.65 11.04 -6.78
CA ALA A 100 13.86 11.25 -5.57
C ALA A 100 14.67 11.71 -4.36
N ALA A 101 15.89 11.18 -4.17
CA ALA A 101 16.77 11.56 -3.06
C ALA A 101 17.25 13.03 -3.11
N PHE A 102 17.10 13.73 -4.23
CA PHE A 102 17.42 15.15 -4.36
C PHE A 102 16.30 16.06 -3.86
N ASP A 103 15.07 15.55 -3.68
CA ASP A 103 14.01 16.26 -2.97
C ASP A 103 14.19 16.06 -1.45
N PRO A 104 14.37 17.12 -0.64
CA PRO A 104 14.54 16.98 0.81
C PRO A 104 13.42 16.19 1.51
N ILE A 105 12.19 16.19 0.96
CA ILE A 105 11.07 15.43 1.54
C ILE A 105 11.32 13.92 1.53
N PHE A 106 12.20 13.43 0.64
CA PHE A 106 12.64 12.04 0.60
C PHE A 106 13.08 11.54 1.98
N TYR A 107 13.91 12.32 2.66
CA TYR A 107 14.49 11.91 3.95
C TYR A 107 13.45 11.91 5.06
N LEU A 108 12.51 12.86 5.03
CA LEU A 108 11.39 12.88 5.99
C LEU A 108 10.45 11.70 5.76
N HIS A 109 10.18 11.36 4.49
CA HIS A 109 9.41 10.18 4.14
C HIS A 109 10.11 8.89 4.59
N HIS A 110 11.40 8.73 4.29
CA HIS A 110 12.16 7.54 4.68
C HIS A 110 12.36 7.41 6.20
N ALA A 111 12.45 8.52 6.94
CA ALA A 111 12.41 8.48 8.40
C ALA A 111 11.07 7.93 8.94
N PHE A 112 9.95 8.27 8.30
CA PHE A 112 8.65 7.68 8.65
C PHE A 112 8.55 6.20 8.26
N ILE A 113 9.15 5.80 7.14
CA ILE A 113 9.23 4.40 6.71
C ILE A 113 10.07 3.58 7.69
N ASP A 114 11.20 4.12 8.14
CA ASP A 114 12.05 3.50 9.16
C ASP A 114 11.33 3.39 10.52
N TYR A 115 10.62 4.44 10.94
CA TYR A 115 9.74 4.37 12.10
C TYR A 115 8.67 3.27 11.96
N THR A 116 8.04 3.12 10.79
CA THR A 116 7.05 2.06 10.54
C THR A 116 7.69 0.67 10.58
N PHE A 117 8.90 0.55 10.02
CA PHE A 117 9.71 -0.67 10.10
C PHE A 117 10.05 -1.04 11.54
N TRP A 118 10.36 -0.05 12.38
CA TRP A 118 10.65 -0.24 13.80
C TRP A 118 9.44 -0.83 14.56
N GLN A 119 8.21 -0.52 14.13
CA GLN A 119 6.98 -1.11 14.66
C GLN A 119 6.59 -2.47 14.06
N CYS A 120 7.38 -3.03 13.13
CA CYS A 120 7.05 -4.30 12.47
C CYS A 120 6.92 -5.45 13.49
N PRO A 121 5.79 -6.17 13.54
CA PRO A 121 5.68 -7.36 14.37
C PRO A 121 6.55 -8.49 13.81
N LEU A 122 7.17 -9.24 14.72
CA LEU A 122 8.03 -10.38 14.45
C LEU A 122 7.27 -11.67 14.76
N GLU A 123 6.23 -11.91 13.98
CA GLU A 123 5.52 -13.19 14.05
C GLU A 123 6.46 -14.38 13.77
N PRO A 124 6.33 -15.51 14.49
CA PRO A 124 5.33 -15.82 15.51
C PRO A 124 5.80 -15.54 16.96
N PHE A 125 6.87 -14.77 17.16
CA PHE A 125 7.52 -14.61 18.47
C PHE A 125 6.67 -13.74 19.39
N LYS A 126 6.15 -14.33 20.47
CA LYS A 126 5.31 -13.63 21.45
C LYS A 126 6.11 -13.15 22.65
N ASN A 127 5.81 -11.95 23.09
CA ASN A 127 6.32 -11.38 24.33
C ASN A 127 5.52 -11.93 25.55
N PRO A 128 5.98 -11.69 26.79
CA PRO A 128 5.29 -12.17 27.99
C PRO A 128 3.88 -11.59 28.20
N THR A 129 3.53 -10.47 27.56
CA THR A 129 2.19 -9.86 27.64
C THR A 129 1.19 -10.49 26.67
N GLY A 130 1.64 -11.39 25.79
CA GLY A 130 0.82 -12.11 24.84
C GLY A 130 0.73 -11.47 23.45
N GLY A 131 1.31 -10.28 23.26
CA GLY A 131 1.52 -9.65 21.96
C GLY A 131 2.73 -10.24 21.22
N PHE A 132 2.95 -9.82 19.98
CA PHE A 132 4.18 -10.17 19.26
C PHE A 132 5.32 -9.23 19.65
N TYR A 133 6.54 -9.74 19.67
CA TYR A 133 7.72 -8.89 19.63
C TYR A 133 7.70 -8.06 18.35
N THR A 134 8.29 -6.87 18.40
CA THR A 134 8.48 -5.97 17.25
C THR A 134 9.97 -5.78 16.97
N SER A 135 10.33 -5.21 15.82
CA SER A 135 11.72 -4.79 15.56
C SER A 135 12.25 -3.91 16.69
N ASN A 136 11.43 -2.99 17.21
CA ASN A 136 11.75 -2.14 18.36
C ASN A 136 12.15 -2.93 19.61
N ASP A 137 11.48 -4.04 19.89
CA ASP A 137 11.79 -4.84 21.08
C ASP A 137 13.15 -5.57 21.00
N VAL A 138 13.72 -5.71 19.80
CA VAL A 138 14.93 -6.51 19.55
C VAL A 138 16.08 -5.75 18.89
N THR A 139 15.87 -4.47 18.54
CA THR A 139 16.90 -3.59 17.97
C THR A 139 17.05 -2.33 18.81
N ASP A 140 18.28 -2.08 19.28
CA ASP A 140 18.60 -0.85 19.99
C ASP A 140 19.16 0.20 19.01
N ILE A 141 18.30 1.11 18.56
CA ILE A 141 18.68 2.23 17.70
C ILE A 141 19.28 3.40 18.48
N THR A 142 19.30 3.35 19.82
CA THR A 142 19.87 4.43 20.64
C THR A 142 21.39 4.50 20.53
N GLU A 143 22.04 3.42 20.10
CA GLU A 143 23.46 3.42 19.71
C GLU A 143 23.74 4.33 18.50
N LEU A 144 22.72 4.64 17.70
CA LEU A 144 22.77 5.61 16.61
C LEU A 144 22.44 7.03 17.08
N GLU A 145 22.33 7.25 18.39
CA GLU A 145 22.05 8.53 19.05
C GLU A 145 20.66 9.12 18.74
N TYR A 146 19.69 8.29 18.30
CA TYR A 146 18.31 8.71 18.12
C TYR A 146 17.30 7.64 18.58
N SER A 147 16.03 8.06 18.72
CA SER A 147 14.87 7.19 18.94
C SER A 147 13.63 7.84 18.35
N TYR A 148 12.57 7.07 18.13
CA TYR A 148 11.27 7.63 17.73
C TYR A 148 10.38 7.85 18.95
N GLY A 149 9.74 9.02 19.01
CA GLY A 149 8.65 9.29 19.94
C GLY A 149 7.32 8.70 19.45
N PRO A 150 6.21 8.91 20.18
CA PRO A 150 4.89 8.44 19.78
C PRO A 150 4.48 8.96 18.39
N GLY A 151 4.17 8.06 17.47
CA GLY A 151 3.71 8.37 16.12
C GLY A 151 2.26 7.95 15.85
N SER A 152 1.78 8.29 14.66
CA SER A 152 0.38 8.06 14.26
C SER A 152 0.01 6.58 14.06
N LEU A 153 1.00 5.71 14.02
CA LEU A 153 0.84 4.26 13.91
C LEU A 153 1.03 3.55 15.25
N ASP A 154 1.57 4.24 16.26
CA ASP A 154 1.64 3.73 17.62
C ASP A 154 0.24 3.76 18.24
N ILE A 155 -0.02 2.75 19.07
CA ILE A 155 -1.15 2.62 20.00
C ILE A 155 -2.42 1.94 19.44
N GLU A 156 -2.82 0.94 20.23
CA GLU A 156 -4.06 0.20 20.25
C GLU A 156 -5.32 1.07 20.05
N ASN A 157 -6.17 0.71 19.08
CA ASN A 157 -7.63 0.93 19.09
C ASN A 157 -8.15 2.26 19.68
N GLU A 158 -7.60 3.42 19.29
CA GLU A 158 -8.39 4.66 19.43
C GLU A 158 -9.61 4.56 18.50
N ALA A 159 -10.80 4.68 19.08
CA ALA A 159 -12.08 4.64 18.40
C ALA A 159 -12.15 5.78 17.35
N GLY A 160 -11.96 5.44 16.08
CA GLY A 160 -12.01 6.38 14.96
C GLY A 160 -10.93 6.21 13.89
N ARG A 161 -9.90 5.38 14.11
CA ARG A 161 -8.92 5.03 13.06
C ARG A 161 -9.48 3.94 12.16
N TYR A 162 -9.20 4.01 10.84
CA TYR A 162 -9.70 3.04 9.84
C TYR A 162 -9.47 1.62 10.35
N MET A 163 -10.58 0.90 10.56
CA MET A 163 -10.52 -0.52 10.82
C MET A 163 -10.28 -1.19 9.47
N PRO A 164 -9.26 -2.03 9.31
CA PRO A 164 -9.16 -2.85 8.11
C PRO A 164 -10.50 -3.56 7.90
N PRO A 165 -10.97 -3.73 6.65
CA PRO A 165 -12.31 -4.22 6.40
C PRO A 165 -12.51 -5.54 7.16
N LYS A 166 -13.38 -5.50 8.16
CA LYS A 166 -13.75 -6.67 8.96
C LYS A 166 -14.52 -7.71 8.13
N GLU A 167 -15.06 -7.26 7.00
CA GLU A 167 -15.76 -8.13 6.08
C GLU A 167 -14.77 -9.15 5.50
N PRO A 168 -15.08 -10.45 5.54
CA PRO A 168 -14.20 -11.45 4.98
C PRO A 168 -14.00 -11.20 3.49
N ILE A 169 -12.73 -11.18 3.07
CA ILE A 169 -12.38 -11.10 1.65
C ILE A 169 -12.94 -12.34 0.96
N SER A 170 -13.85 -12.11 0.02
CA SER A 170 -14.50 -13.18 -0.73
C SER A 170 -13.60 -13.73 -1.83
N ARG A 171 -12.80 -12.86 -2.45
CA ARG A 171 -11.88 -13.21 -3.53
C ARG A 171 -10.77 -12.16 -3.66
N ILE A 172 -9.58 -12.58 -4.07
CA ILE A 172 -8.54 -11.68 -4.58
C ILE A 172 -8.51 -11.80 -6.10
N VAL A 173 -8.60 -10.67 -6.79
CA VAL A 173 -8.34 -10.58 -8.24
C VAL A 173 -6.89 -10.17 -8.44
N ARG A 174 -6.17 -10.92 -9.27
CA ARG A 174 -4.78 -10.62 -9.63
C ARG A 174 -4.76 -10.04 -11.04
N VAL A 175 -4.18 -8.85 -11.17
CA VAL A 175 -3.76 -8.26 -12.44
C VAL A 175 -2.25 -8.52 -12.57
N HIS A 176 -1.85 -9.18 -13.65
CA HIS A 176 -0.48 -9.65 -13.90
C HIS A 176 -0.12 -9.55 -15.39
N ASN A 177 1.06 -10.05 -15.78
CA ASN A 177 1.66 -9.87 -17.11
C ASN A 177 1.95 -8.39 -17.44
N ILE A 178 2.32 -7.63 -16.42
CA ILE A 178 2.79 -6.26 -16.57
C ILE A 178 4.30 -6.29 -16.37
N ASN A 179 5.04 -5.81 -17.36
CA ASN A 179 6.48 -5.71 -17.26
C ASN A 179 6.87 -4.24 -17.04
N ARG A 180 7.64 -3.95 -15.99
CA ARG A 180 8.15 -2.60 -15.71
C ARG A 180 8.93 -2.02 -16.90
N SER A 181 9.62 -2.84 -17.69
CA SER A 181 10.40 -2.38 -18.85
C SER A 181 9.56 -1.83 -20.00
N ASP A 182 8.26 -2.17 -20.04
CA ASP A 182 7.36 -1.73 -21.11
C ASP A 182 6.88 -0.28 -20.88
N TYR A 183 7.14 0.28 -19.70
CA TYR A 183 6.75 1.62 -19.30
C TYR A 183 7.98 2.42 -18.92
N ALA A 184 8.07 3.63 -19.47
CA ALA A 184 9.14 4.55 -19.15
C ALA A 184 8.80 5.28 -17.84
N GLY A 185 9.67 5.15 -16.83
CA GLY A 185 9.43 5.76 -15.51
C GLY A 185 8.41 4.99 -14.67
N SER A 186 7.96 5.63 -13.59
CA SER A 186 6.93 5.09 -12.69
C SER A 186 5.53 5.18 -13.32
N PHE A 187 4.61 4.32 -12.84
CA PHE A 187 3.23 4.31 -13.32
C PHE A 187 2.24 3.81 -12.27
N VAL A 188 0.95 4.06 -12.50
CA VAL A 188 -0.14 3.57 -11.64
C VAL A 188 -1.03 2.60 -12.40
N ILE A 189 -1.25 1.41 -11.85
CA ILE A 189 -2.22 0.45 -12.37
C ILE A 189 -3.57 0.73 -11.72
N ARG A 190 -4.57 1.15 -12.50
CA ARG A 190 -5.92 1.47 -12.00
C ARG A 190 -6.92 0.41 -12.45
N THR A 191 -7.51 -0.29 -11.49
CA THR A 191 -8.44 -1.40 -11.75
C THR A 191 -9.87 -0.94 -11.54
N HIS A 192 -10.71 -1.11 -12.57
CA HIS A 192 -12.11 -0.70 -12.54
C HIS A 192 -13.05 -1.90 -12.77
N VAL A 193 -14.22 -1.85 -12.13
CA VAL A 193 -15.36 -2.74 -12.41
C VAL A 193 -16.42 -1.95 -13.17
N LYS A 194 -16.95 -2.54 -14.24
CA LYS A 194 -18.08 -2.00 -14.99
C LYS A 194 -19.38 -2.41 -14.31
N LEU A 195 -20.22 -1.43 -13.99
CA LEU A 195 -21.52 -1.63 -13.37
C LEU A 195 -22.61 -1.96 -14.42
N PRO A 196 -23.75 -2.56 -14.01
CA PRO A 196 -24.86 -2.87 -14.91
C PRO A 196 -25.46 -1.66 -15.64
N ASP A 197 -25.38 -0.48 -15.04
CA ASP A 197 -25.83 0.80 -15.61
C ASP A 197 -24.86 1.39 -16.66
N GLY A 198 -23.72 0.71 -16.89
CA GLY A 198 -22.67 1.16 -17.81
C GLY A 198 -21.61 2.06 -17.17
N GLY A 199 -21.77 2.44 -15.90
CA GLY A 199 -20.77 3.19 -15.13
C GLY A 199 -19.53 2.36 -14.79
N TYR A 200 -18.49 3.03 -14.31
CA TYR A 200 -17.26 2.40 -13.83
C TYR A 200 -16.97 2.82 -12.39
N VAL A 201 -16.48 1.86 -11.61
CA VAL A 201 -16.04 2.06 -10.23
C VAL A 201 -14.60 1.57 -10.09
N GLU A 202 -13.70 2.41 -9.58
CA GLU A 202 -12.35 2.00 -9.23
C GLU A 202 -12.39 1.08 -8.00
N VAL A 203 -11.75 -0.08 -8.12
CA VAL A 203 -11.67 -1.11 -7.06
C VAL A 203 -10.24 -1.39 -6.62
N GLY A 204 -9.24 -0.90 -7.35
CA GLY A 204 -7.83 -1.05 -7.03
C GLY A 204 -6.98 0.00 -7.73
N ARG A 205 -5.85 0.31 -7.11
CA ARG A 205 -4.91 1.34 -7.55
C ARG A 205 -3.54 0.93 -7.09
N GLU A 206 -2.60 0.64 -7.97
CA GLU A 206 -1.30 0.13 -7.57
C GLU A 206 -0.17 1.02 -8.06
N ALA A 207 0.66 1.48 -7.12
CA ALA A 207 1.74 2.40 -7.39
C ALA A 207 3.01 1.61 -7.71
N VAL A 208 3.45 1.70 -8.96
CA VAL A 208 4.69 1.07 -9.42
C VAL A 208 5.77 2.14 -9.48
N LEU A 209 6.55 2.23 -8.39
CA LEU A 209 7.73 3.06 -8.33
C LEU A 209 8.86 2.41 -9.13
N SER A 210 9.26 3.07 -10.19
CA SER A 210 10.21 2.55 -11.17
C SER A 210 11.32 3.58 -11.45
N ARG A 211 11.97 3.43 -12.60
CA ARG A 211 13.10 4.22 -13.09
C ARG A 211 12.88 4.51 -14.57
N TRP A 212 13.36 5.65 -15.08
CA TRP A 212 13.40 5.91 -16.52
C TRP A 212 14.37 4.96 -17.24
N ASN A 213 15.53 4.72 -16.64
CA ASN A 213 16.57 3.88 -17.24
C ASN A 213 16.66 2.52 -16.53
N ILE A 214 15.68 1.67 -16.78
CA ILE A 214 15.62 0.32 -16.22
C ILE A 214 16.76 -0.56 -16.78
N ALA A 215 17.14 -0.37 -18.05
CA ALA A 215 18.20 -1.13 -18.71
C ALA A 215 19.58 -0.95 -18.05
N GLY A 216 19.86 0.24 -17.49
CA GLY A 216 21.11 0.54 -16.80
C GLY A 216 21.20 0.00 -15.36
N CYS A 217 20.12 -0.56 -14.81
CA CYS A 217 20.04 -0.99 -13.41
C CYS A 217 20.02 -2.52 -13.29
N ALA A 218 21.15 -3.14 -12.95
CA ALA A 218 21.28 -4.60 -12.83
C ALA A 218 20.27 -5.22 -11.83
N ASN A 219 20.03 -4.57 -10.69
CA ASN A 219 19.05 -5.05 -9.72
C ASN A 219 17.62 -4.96 -10.28
N CYS A 220 17.30 -3.87 -10.99
CA CYS A 220 15.96 -3.65 -11.54
C CYS A 220 15.59 -4.66 -12.63
N GLN A 221 16.58 -5.16 -13.37
CA GLN A 221 16.39 -6.20 -14.39
C GLN A 221 15.92 -7.54 -13.81
N ASN A 222 16.13 -7.77 -12.51
CA ASN A 222 15.71 -9.01 -11.84
C ASN A 222 14.28 -8.92 -11.26
N HIS A 223 13.67 -7.72 -11.25
CA HIS A 223 12.38 -7.43 -10.62
C HIS A 223 11.46 -6.68 -11.60
N LEU A 224 11.19 -7.32 -12.74
CA LEU A 224 10.45 -6.72 -13.86
C LEU A 224 8.96 -7.05 -13.86
N GLU A 225 8.54 -8.16 -13.27
CA GLU A 225 7.13 -8.56 -13.24
C GLU A 225 6.36 -7.81 -12.16
N GLU A 226 5.36 -7.03 -12.56
CA GLU A 226 4.43 -6.39 -11.65
C GLU A 226 3.14 -7.16 -11.47
N ASN A 227 2.68 -7.16 -10.22
CA ASN A 227 1.42 -7.74 -9.81
C ASN A 227 0.61 -6.71 -9.02
N SER A 228 -0.67 -6.55 -9.38
CA SER A 228 -1.64 -5.81 -8.57
C SER A 228 -2.70 -6.78 -8.09
N PHE A 229 -2.91 -6.81 -6.78
CA PHE A 229 -3.91 -7.68 -6.17
C PHE A 229 -5.05 -6.84 -5.58
N ILE A 230 -6.27 -7.21 -5.92
CA ILE A 230 -7.47 -6.46 -5.55
C ILE A 230 -8.32 -7.35 -4.66
N PRO A 231 -8.40 -7.07 -3.34
CA PRO A 231 -9.33 -7.76 -2.46
C PRO A 231 -10.76 -7.31 -2.75
N ILE A 232 -11.62 -8.27 -3.07
CA ILE A 232 -13.05 -8.09 -3.29
C ILE A 232 -13.78 -8.71 -2.10
N ASP A 233 -14.54 -7.89 -1.36
CA ASP A 233 -15.44 -8.36 -0.31
C ASP A 233 -16.81 -8.77 -0.88
N ALA A 234 -17.62 -9.43 -0.06
CA ALA A 234 -18.94 -9.92 -0.46
C ALA A 234 -19.93 -8.79 -0.83
N LYS A 235 -19.70 -7.54 -0.41
CA LYS A 235 -20.52 -6.39 -0.79
C LYS A 235 -20.16 -5.91 -2.19
N ARG A 236 -18.87 -5.86 -2.52
CA ARG A 236 -18.34 -5.53 -3.86
C ARG A 236 -18.70 -6.58 -4.91
N LEU A 237 -18.86 -7.85 -4.53
CA LEU A 237 -19.34 -8.90 -5.45
C LEU A 237 -20.81 -8.74 -5.88
N LYS A 238 -21.59 -7.91 -5.17
CA LYS A 238 -23.01 -7.67 -5.46
C LYS A 238 -23.26 -6.37 -6.22
N LEU A 239 -22.20 -5.67 -6.62
CA LEU A 239 -22.23 -4.53 -7.54
C LEU A 239 -22.47 -5.01 -8.97
#